data_AF-X0RSR8-F1
#
_entry.id   AF-X0RSR8-F1
#
_cell.length_a   1.000
_cell.length_b   1.000
_cell.length_c   1.000
_cell.angle_alpha   90.00
_cell.angle_beta   90.00
_cell.angle_gamma   90.00
#
_symmetry.space_group_name_H-M   'P 1'
#
loop_
_entity.id
_entity.type
_entity.pdbx_description
1 polymer ?
#
loop_
_entity_poly.entity_id
_entity_poly.type
_entity_poly.pdbx_seq_one_letter_code
_entity_poly.pdbx_strand_id
1 'polypeptide(L)'
;MKHGLFRPVVEDLLARLAPLDVPLPAFPAGTLAQTGLHHVGVLRRRTSAETFEILIPVTWVATIRELIGGAAAPFGYVVKAGGYRVEGGGS
;
A
#
# COMPACT_ATOMS: atom_id res chain seq x y z
N MET A 1 5.88 27.62 -12.20
CA MET A 1 4.59 26.92 -12.19
C MET A 1 4.86 25.43 -12.30
N LYS A 2 4.71 24.68 -11.20
CA LYS A 2 4.84 23.21 -11.19
C LYS A 2 3.52 22.68 -10.63
N HIS A 3 2.66 22.15 -11.50
CA HIS A 3 1.48 21.39 -11.07
C HIS A 3 1.97 20.02 -10.56
N GLY A 4 2.46 19.99 -9.32
CA GLY A 4 2.72 18.73 -8.63
C GLY A 4 1.41 18.28 -8.00
N LEU A 5 0.65 17.41 -8.66
CA LEU A 5 -0.42 16.67 -8.00
C LEU A 5 0.22 15.96 -6.79
N PHE A 6 -0.23 16.30 -5.58
CA PHE A 6 -0.05 15.46 -4.41
C PHE A 6 -0.75 14.14 -4.70
N ARG A 7 -0.02 13.17 -5.26
CA ARG A 7 -0.52 11.79 -5.29
C ARG A 7 -0.59 11.34 -3.83
N PRO A 8 -1.71 10.76 -3.37
CA PRO A 8 -1.80 10.25 -2.01
C PRO A 8 -0.61 9.32 -1.77
N VAL A 9 0.12 9.50 -0.68
CA VAL A 9 1.40 8.80 -0.44
C VAL A 9 1.25 7.27 -0.46
N VAL A 10 0.02 6.79 -0.23
CA VAL A 10 -0.37 5.39 -0.40
C VAL A 10 -0.25 4.90 -1.85
N GLU A 11 -0.58 5.72 -2.85
CA GLU A 11 -0.35 5.38 -4.27
C GLU A 11 1.13 5.18 -4.57
N ASP A 12 1.98 6.09 -4.09
CA ASP A 12 3.41 6.03 -4.35
C ASP A 12 4.09 4.85 -3.62
N LEU A 13 3.60 4.50 -2.42
CA LEU A 13 4.02 3.29 -1.72
C LEU A 13 3.56 2.02 -2.47
N LEU A 14 2.30 1.96 -2.89
CA LEU A 14 1.75 0.80 -3.61
C LEU A 14 2.44 0.60 -4.98
N ALA A 15 2.75 1.69 -5.69
CA ALA A 15 3.46 1.65 -6.96
C ALA A 15 4.89 1.11 -6.83
N ARG A 16 5.53 1.22 -5.65
CA ARG A 16 6.84 0.62 -5.36
C ARG A 16 6.76 -0.87 -5.01
N LEU A 17 5.60 -1.34 -4.57
CA LEU A 17 5.42 -2.70 -4.04
C LEU A 17 4.87 -3.69 -5.06
N ALA A 18 4.10 -3.22 -6.04
CA ALA A 18 3.50 -4.07 -7.05
C ALA A 18 3.58 -3.42 -8.45
N PRO A 19 3.80 -4.22 -9.51
CA PRO A 19 3.71 -3.74 -10.89
C PRO A 19 2.27 -3.43 -11.33
N LEU A 20 1.26 -3.78 -10.52
CA LEU A 20 -0.14 -3.55 -10.86
C LEU A 20 -0.55 -2.09 -10.55
N ASP A 21 -0.39 -1.26 -11.57
CA ASP A 21 -0.84 0.12 -11.63
C ASP A 21 -2.37 0.14 -11.86
N VAL A 22 -3.15 -0.06 -10.80
CA VAL A 22 -4.58 0.29 -10.83
C VAL A 22 -4.68 1.72 -10.31
N PRO A 23 -4.89 2.72 -11.18
CA PRO A 23 -5.02 4.10 -10.74
C PRO A 23 -6.21 4.20 -9.77
N LEU A 24 -6.12 4.99 -8.69
CA LEU A 24 -7.20 5.08 -7.69
C LEU A 24 -8.60 5.32 -8.25
N PRO A 25 -8.80 6.10 -9.34
CA PRO A 25 -10.11 6.24 -9.99
C PRO A 25 -10.70 4.92 -10.52
N ALA A 26 -9.87 3.95 -10.88
CA ALA A 26 -10.28 2.63 -11.37
C ALA A 26 -10.38 1.58 -10.25
N PHE A 27 -10.09 1.94 -9.00
CA PHE A 27 -10.10 1.04 -7.85
C PHE A 27 -10.89 1.65 -6.67
N PRO A 28 -12.22 1.77 -6.76
CA PRO A 28 -13.02 2.46 -5.75
C PRO A 28 -12.96 1.78 -4.37
N ALA A 29 -13.37 2.51 -3.33
CA ALA A 29 -13.49 1.93 -1.99
C ALA A 29 -14.51 0.77 -2.01
N GLY A 30 -14.23 -0.28 -1.26
CA GLY A 30 -14.97 -1.54 -1.27
C GLY A 30 -14.45 -2.57 -2.26
N THR A 31 -13.55 -2.21 -3.19
CA THR A 31 -12.98 -3.17 -4.14
C THR A 31 -11.91 -4.06 -3.51
N LEU A 32 -11.90 -5.32 -3.94
CA LEU A 32 -10.89 -6.33 -3.63
C LEU A 32 -10.28 -6.81 -4.95
N ALA A 33 -8.96 -6.89 -5.04
CA ALA A 33 -8.25 -7.48 -6.17
C ALA A 33 -7.09 -8.35 -5.72
N GLN A 34 -6.81 -9.39 -6.49
CA GLN A 34 -5.60 -10.19 -6.34
C GLN A 34 -4.46 -9.54 -7.15
N THR A 35 -3.28 -9.45 -6.57
CA THR A 35 -2.08 -8.92 -7.22
C THR A 35 -0.82 -9.62 -6.72
N GLY A 36 0.32 -9.30 -7.30
CA GLY A 36 1.63 -9.78 -6.86
C GLY A 36 2.39 -8.72 -6.08
N LEU A 37 3.00 -9.12 -4.97
CA LEU A 37 3.95 -8.32 -4.21
C LEU A 37 5.20 -9.17 -4.01
N HIS A 38 6.32 -8.80 -4.66
CA HIS A 38 7.57 -9.56 -4.61
C HIS A 38 7.37 -11.07 -4.92
N HIS A 39 6.72 -11.36 -6.04
CA HIS A 39 6.34 -12.71 -6.49
C HIS A 39 5.34 -13.48 -5.60
N VAL A 40 4.88 -12.87 -4.50
CA VAL A 40 3.85 -13.45 -3.63
C VAL A 40 2.48 -12.96 -4.07
N GLY A 41 1.55 -13.88 -4.28
CA GLY A 41 0.14 -13.54 -4.48
C GLY A 41 -0.45 -12.94 -3.20
N VAL A 42 -0.96 -11.72 -3.28
CA VAL A 42 -1.62 -11.01 -2.18
C VAL A 42 -2.99 -10.51 -2.61
N LEU A 43 -3.89 -10.31 -1.65
CA LEU A 43 -5.14 -9.60 -1.90
C LEU A 43 -5.01 -8.16 -1.41
N ARG A 44 -5.46 -7.22 -2.23
CA ARG A 44 -5.53 -5.80 -1.90
C ARG A 44 -6.99 -5.41 -1.80
N ARG A 45 -7.40 -4.89 -0.65
CA ARG A 45 -8.73 -4.32 -0.43
C ARG A 45 -8.61 -2.83 -0.18
N ARG A 46 -9.38 -2.01 -0.88
CA ARG A 46 -9.50 -0.58 -0.54
C ARG A 46 -10.67 -0.42 0.42
N THR A 47 -10.42 -0.01 1.66
CA THR A 47 -11.47 0.13 2.69
C THR A 47 -12.01 1.56 2.79
N SER A 48 -11.24 2.55 2.36
CA SER A 48 -11.67 3.96 2.31
C SER A 48 -10.97 4.69 1.15
N ALA A 49 -11.17 6.01 1.03
CA ALA A 49 -10.45 6.83 0.07
C ALA A 49 -8.91 6.69 0.21
N GLU A 50 -8.41 6.50 1.43
CA GLU A 50 -6.97 6.54 1.74
C GLU A 50 -6.47 5.28 2.46
N THR A 51 -7.33 4.29 2.70
CA THR A 51 -6.99 3.10 3.48
C THR A 51 -7.05 1.84 2.64
N PHE A 52 -6.00 1.03 2.78
CA PHE A 52 -5.86 -0.25 2.09
C PHE A 52 -5.50 -1.35 3.09
N GLU A 53 -6.11 -2.51 2.91
CA GLU A 53 -5.73 -3.75 3.57
C GLU A 53 -4.98 -4.62 2.56
N ILE A 54 -3.87 -5.21 3.00
CA ILE A 54 -3.13 -6.21 2.24
C ILE A 54 -3.24 -7.52 3.00
N LEU A 55 -3.88 -8.52 2.40
CA LEU A 55 -3.95 -9.87 2.93
C LEU A 55 -2.79 -10.67 2.34
N ILE A 56 -1.96 -11.19 3.23
CA ILE A 56 -0.69 -11.85 2.91
C ILE A 56 -0.79 -13.29 3.39
N PRO A 57 -0.35 -14.28 2.60
CA PRO A 57 -0.20 -15.64 3.09
C PRO A 57 0.71 -15.65 4.33
N VAL A 58 0.28 -16.32 5.39
CA VAL A 58 0.96 -16.26 6.70
C VAL A 58 2.45 -16.64 6.61
N THR A 59 2.81 -17.54 5.70
CA THR A 59 4.19 -17.98 5.45
C THR A 59 5.12 -16.88 4.95
N TRP A 60 4.57 -15.81 4.37
CA TRP A 60 5.32 -14.68 3.80
C TRP A 60 5.21 -13.40 4.63
N VAL A 61 4.51 -13.43 5.78
CA VAL A 61 4.18 -12.22 6.54
C VAL A 61 5.43 -11.43 6.98
N ALA A 62 6.50 -12.11 7.38
CA ALA A 62 7.72 -11.45 7.83
C ALA A 62 8.41 -10.71 6.67
N THR A 63 8.68 -11.41 5.57
CA THR A 63 9.34 -10.87 4.38
C THR A 63 8.55 -9.71 3.76
N ILE A 64 7.24 -9.85 3.65
CA ILE A 64 6.40 -8.79 3.08
C ILE A 64 6.34 -7.56 4.01
N ARG A 65 6.34 -7.76 5.33
CA ARG A 65 6.41 -6.64 6.29
C ARG A 65 7.73 -5.88 6.20
N GLU A 66 8.85 -6.59 6.09
CA GLU A 66 10.16 -5.97 5.90
C GLU A 66 10.21 -5.15 4.60
N LEU A 67 9.70 -5.71 3.52
CA LEU A 67 9.62 -5.03 2.22
C LEU A 67 8.74 -3.77 2.27
N ILE A 68 7.55 -3.84 2.88
CA ILE A 68 6.68 -2.67 3.07
C ILE A 68 7.38 -1.63 3.94
N GLY A 69 8.03 -2.05 5.03
CA GLY A 69 8.79 -1.15 5.91
C GLY A 69 9.92 -0.43 5.16
N GLY A 70 10.69 -1.16 4.35
CA GLY A 70 11.75 -0.58 3.52
C GLY A 70 11.21 0.40 2.47
N ALA A 71 10.09 0.06 1.81
CA ALA A 71 9.45 0.92 0.83
C ALA A 71 8.81 2.18 1.44
N ALA A 72 8.37 2.09 2.70
CA ALA A 72 7.72 3.17 3.44
C ALA A 72 8.72 4.12 4.13
N ALA A 73 9.92 3.65 4.45
CA ALA A 73 10.95 4.42 5.15
C ALA A 73 11.30 5.77 4.51
N PRO A 74 11.42 5.91 3.17
CA PRO A 74 11.67 7.20 2.52
C PRO A 74 10.57 8.24 2.72
N PHE A 75 9.38 7.83 3.14
CA PHE A 75 8.24 8.70 3.41
C PHE A 75 8.01 8.96 4.91
N GLY A 76 8.86 8.44 5.79
CA GLY A 76 8.78 8.65 7.23
C GLY A 76 7.70 7.85 7.97
N TYR A 77 7.14 6.79 7.37
CA TYR A 77 6.11 5.98 8.02
C TYR A 77 6.67 4.82 8.84
N VAL A 78 5.94 4.48 9.91
CA VAL A 78 6.18 3.30 10.73
C VAL A 78 5.10 2.25 10.47
N VAL A 79 5.51 1.05 10.05
CA VAL A 79 4.62 -0.09 9.83
C VAL A 79 4.30 -0.76 11.16
N LYS A 80 3.08 -0.56 11.70
CA LYS A 80 2.64 -1.19 12.96
C LYS A 80 2.16 -2.63 12.73
N ALA A 81 2.52 -3.53 13.63
CA ALA A 81 2.01 -4.91 13.65
C ALA A 81 0.59 -4.93 14.26
N GLY A 82 -0.36 -5.65 13.65
CA GLY A 82 -1.68 -5.90 14.24
C GLY A 82 -2.90 -5.52 13.37
N GLY A 83 -2.67 -5.00 12.17
CA GLY A 83 -3.70 -4.50 11.28
C GLY A 83 -3.17 -3.27 10.57
N TYR A 84 -3.13 -3.30 9.24
CA TYR A 84 -2.42 -2.30 8.43
C TYR A 84 -3.24 -1.01 8.39
N ARG A 85 -2.96 -0.08 9.31
CA ARG A 85 -3.48 1.30 9.26
C ARG A 85 -2.31 2.23 8.94
N VAL A 86 -2.29 2.76 7.73
CA VAL A 86 -1.40 3.88 7.36
C VAL A 86 -2.09 5.14 7.82
N GLU A 87 -1.58 5.76 8.88
CA GLU A 87 -2.02 7.09 9.30
C GLU A 87 -1.03 8.10 8.72
N GLY A 88 -1.54 9.03 7.90
CA GLY A 88 -0.77 10.15 7.37
C GLY A 88 -0.23 10.98 8.54
N GLY A 89 1.08 10.95 8.75
CA GLY A 89 1.75 11.81 9.72
C GLY A 89 1.65 13.25 9.24
N GLY A 90 0.80 14.03 9.91
CA GLY A 90 0.82 15.48 9.79
C GLY A 90 1.93 16.06 10.65
N SER A 91 2.86 16.77 10.04
CA SER A 91 3.03 18.21 10.24
C SER A 91 3.87 18.82 9.13
#